data_AF-A0A5J6N4S9-F1
#
_entry.id   AF-A0A5J6N4S9-F1
#
_cell.length_a   1.000
_cell.length_b   1.000
_cell.length_c   1.000
_cell.angle_alpha   90.00
_cell.angle_beta   90.00
_cell.angle_gamma   90.00
#
_symmetry.space_group_name_H-M   'P 1'
#
loop_
_entity.id
_entity.type
_entity.pdbx_description
1 polymer ?
#
loop_
_entity_poly.entity_id
_entity_poly.type
_entity_poly.pdbx_seq_one_letter_code
_entity_poly.pdbx_strand_id
1 'polypeptide(L)'
;MVTPGSWRLSIPGDEICYFLSGRATYTEHNGETIEVGPETVVHFPSGWTGRCDVHETLRNTYMLARTPTALDRGASPVMRNPLTQGALVDWGPVPTMIEGQSLTSGKLLHKGPGGRSETGIWICTPGYWNCHVTSDEYCHFIAGRCTYTHESGETIEIRPDTVAFFPKDWKGTCRIEETMRKVYMIR
;
A
#
# COMPACT_ATOMS: atom_id res chain seq x y z
N MET A 1 -8.63 12.89 8.18
CA MET A 1 -8.42 14.25 7.64
C MET A 1 -7.44 14.96 8.55
N VAL A 2 -6.54 15.77 8.00
CA VAL A 2 -5.59 16.58 8.79
C VAL A 2 -5.67 18.02 8.28
N THR A 3 -6.03 18.99 9.11
CA THR A 3 -6.18 20.40 8.72
C THR A 3 -4.83 21.13 8.61
N PRO A 4 -4.77 22.28 7.92
CA PRO A 4 -3.55 23.08 7.83
C PRO A 4 -2.93 23.42 9.18
N GLY A 5 -1.61 23.37 9.23
CA GLY A 5 -0.81 23.59 10.45
C GLY A 5 0.56 22.93 10.37
N SER A 6 1.38 23.17 11.39
CA SER A 6 2.76 22.68 11.44
C SER A 6 3.07 22.04 12.79
N TRP A 7 3.59 20.82 12.79
CA TRP A 7 4.03 20.13 14.03
C TRP A 7 5.18 19.18 13.75
N ARG A 8 5.90 18.81 14.82
CA ARG A 8 6.87 17.72 14.79
C ARG A 8 6.16 16.39 15.03
N LEU A 9 6.64 15.34 14.39
CA LEU A 9 6.12 13.99 14.54
C LEU A 9 7.24 12.95 14.54
N SER A 10 6.91 11.78 15.08
CA SER A 10 7.78 10.61 15.12
C SER A 10 6.94 9.39 14.75
N ILE A 11 7.42 8.61 13.78
CA ILE A 11 6.72 7.44 13.25
C ILE A 11 7.37 6.19 13.87
N PRO A 12 6.68 5.47 14.77
CA PRO A 12 7.29 4.44 15.62
C PRO A 12 7.41 3.06 14.93
N GLY A 13 7.19 2.99 13.62
CA GLY A 13 7.13 1.78 12.82
C GLY A 13 7.13 2.12 11.34
N ASP A 14 7.14 1.12 10.47
CA ASP A 14 6.98 1.40 9.05
C ASP A 14 5.54 1.85 8.80
N GLU A 15 5.38 2.96 8.11
CA GLU A 15 4.06 3.50 7.77
C GLU A 15 3.97 3.75 6.27
N ILE A 16 3.03 3.08 5.62
CA ILE A 16 2.62 3.45 4.27
C ILE A 16 1.50 4.48 4.36
N CYS A 17 1.61 5.55 3.60
CA CYS A 17 0.55 6.55 3.40
C CYS A 17 0.24 6.67 1.92
N TYR A 18 -1.04 6.62 1.55
CA TYR A 18 -1.53 7.01 0.23
C TYR A 18 -2.41 8.25 0.35
N PHE A 19 -1.93 9.38 -0.20
CA PHE A 19 -2.56 10.68 -0.12
C PHE A 19 -3.60 10.84 -1.25
N LEU A 20 -4.86 11.02 -0.85
CA LEU A 20 -6.02 11.14 -1.73
C LEU A 20 -6.33 12.60 -2.09
N SER A 21 -6.04 13.53 -1.18
CA SER A 21 -6.27 14.97 -1.39
C SER A 21 -5.46 15.82 -0.42
N GLY A 22 -5.38 17.13 -0.70
CA GLY A 22 -4.64 18.11 0.09
C GLY A 22 -3.16 18.20 -0.31
N ARG A 23 -2.39 19.01 0.42
CA ARG A 23 -0.95 19.21 0.20
C ARG A 23 -0.22 19.39 1.51
N ALA A 24 0.96 18.80 1.61
CA ALA A 24 1.86 19.00 2.75
C ALA A 24 3.32 18.77 2.38
N THR A 25 4.21 19.35 3.19
CA THR A 25 5.65 19.12 3.14
C THR A 25 6.07 18.39 4.41
N TYR A 26 6.75 17.25 4.26
CA TYR A 26 7.42 16.56 5.37
C TYR A 26 8.91 16.88 5.30
N THR A 27 9.49 17.43 6.35
CA THR A 27 10.92 17.78 6.44
C THR A 27 11.60 16.94 7.52
N GLU A 28 12.57 16.11 7.15
CA GLU A 28 13.39 15.34 8.09
C GLU A 28 14.47 16.23 8.76
N HIS A 29 15.08 15.77 9.85
CA HIS A 29 16.12 16.51 10.57
C HIS A 29 17.38 16.84 9.74
N ASN A 30 17.68 16.07 8.70
CA ASN A 30 18.76 16.34 7.76
C ASN A 30 18.41 17.43 6.74
N GLY A 31 17.16 17.93 6.74
CA GLY A 31 16.65 18.92 5.79
C GLY A 31 16.07 18.34 4.50
N GLU A 32 16.07 17.01 4.31
CA GLU A 32 15.38 16.38 3.20
C GLU A 32 13.88 16.62 3.30
N THR A 33 13.25 16.87 2.15
CA THR A 33 11.84 17.23 2.07
C THR A 33 11.07 16.29 1.16
N ILE A 34 9.84 15.99 1.56
CA ILE A 34 8.87 15.21 0.79
C ILE A 34 7.62 16.07 0.63
N GLU A 35 7.39 16.52 -0.60
CA GLU A 35 6.12 17.13 -1.01
C GLU A 35 5.11 16.03 -1.33
N VAL A 36 3.97 16.08 -0.65
CA VAL A 36 2.85 15.17 -0.87
C VAL A 36 1.63 15.92 -1.40
N GLY A 37 0.90 15.26 -2.29
CA GLY A 37 -0.39 15.70 -2.80
C GLY A 37 -1.27 14.51 -3.18
N PRO A 38 -2.39 14.73 -3.90
CA PRO A 38 -3.17 13.64 -4.47
C PRO A 38 -2.27 12.67 -5.26
N GLU A 39 -2.61 11.39 -5.20
CA GLU A 39 -1.90 10.31 -5.90
C GLU A 39 -0.43 10.13 -5.48
N THR A 40 -0.07 10.53 -4.27
CA THR A 40 1.28 10.31 -3.71
C THR A 40 1.24 9.17 -2.70
N VAL A 41 2.13 8.19 -2.85
CA VAL A 41 2.39 7.12 -1.87
C VAL A 41 3.74 7.38 -1.23
N VAL A 42 3.80 7.34 0.09
CA VAL A 42 5.06 7.45 0.85
C VAL A 42 5.17 6.25 1.79
N HIS A 43 6.34 5.63 1.82
CA HIS A 43 6.74 4.72 2.89
C HIS A 43 7.63 5.51 3.86
N PHE A 44 7.13 5.76 5.05
CA PHE A 44 7.94 6.29 6.14
C PHE A 44 8.59 5.13 6.90
N PRO A 45 9.93 5.05 6.95
CA PRO A 45 10.61 3.98 7.65
C PRO A 45 10.42 4.08 9.17
N SER A 46 10.46 2.93 9.83
CA SER A 46 10.43 2.84 11.29
C SER A 46 11.45 3.76 11.96
N GLY A 47 10.97 4.71 12.77
CA GLY A 47 11.81 5.68 13.46
C GLY A 47 11.98 7.01 12.73
N TRP A 48 11.30 7.22 11.59
CA TRP A 48 11.32 8.51 10.91
C TRP A 48 10.83 9.62 11.85
N THR A 49 11.60 10.71 11.93
CA THR A 49 11.25 11.88 12.74
C THR A 49 11.46 13.16 11.95
N GLY A 50 10.53 14.09 12.08
CA GLY A 50 10.59 15.32 11.30
C GLY A 50 9.51 16.32 11.66
N ARG A 51 9.30 17.26 10.76
CA ARG A 51 8.22 18.25 10.79
C ARG A 51 7.28 18.00 9.62
N CYS A 52 5.98 18.06 9.87
CA CYS A 52 4.97 18.11 8.82
C CYS A 52 4.39 19.54 8.79
N ASP A 53 4.32 20.11 7.59
CA ASP A 53 3.71 21.38 7.26
C ASP A 53 2.53 21.11 6.32
N VAL A 54 1.30 21.11 6.85
CA VAL A 54 0.08 20.91 6.06
C VAL A 54 -0.40 22.24 5.50
N HIS A 55 -0.47 22.33 4.17
CA HIS A 55 -0.86 23.53 3.42
C HIS A 55 -2.34 23.52 3.06
N GLU A 56 -2.87 22.34 2.75
CA GLU A 56 -4.29 22.10 2.47
C GLU A 56 -4.74 20.83 3.19
N THR A 57 -5.99 20.80 3.65
CA THR A 57 -6.52 19.68 4.42
C THR A 57 -6.23 18.33 3.75
N LEU A 58 -5.42 17.50 4.40
CA LEU A 58 -5.04 16.19 3.88
C LEU A 58 -6.14 15.16 4.10
N ARG A 59 -6.31 14.30 3.11
CA ARG A 59 -6.97 13.00 3.23
C ARG A 59 -5.99 11.94 2.76
N ASN A 60 -5.72 10.95 3.60
CA ASN A 60 -4.90 9.80 3.24
C ASN A 60 -5.49 8.53 3.86
N THR A 61 -5.10 7.40 3.29
CA THR A 61 -5.26 6.08 3.90
C THR A 61 -3.87 5.60 4.30
N TYR A 62 -3.76 4.87 5.41
CA TYR A 62 -2.47 4.47 5.93
C TYR A 62 -2.53 3.13 6.66
N MET A 63 -1.38 2.50 6.80
CA MET A 63 -1.15 1.39 7.71
C MET A 63 0.17 1.62 8.43
N LEU A 64 0.14 1.53 9.76
CA LEU A 64 1.33 1.59 10.62
C LEU A 64 1.67 0.20 11.15
N ALA A 65 2.86 -0.27 10.81
CA ALA A 65 3.45 -1.53 11.26
C ALA A 65 4.48 -1.27 12.36
N ARG A 66 4.05 -1.34 13.62
CA ARG A 66 4.98 -1.18 14.76
C ARG A 66 6.02 -2.30 14.75
N THR A 67 7.28 -1.94 14.57
CA THR A 67 8.41 -2.85 14.76
C THR A 67 9.15 -2.43 16.03
N PRO A 68 9.09 -3.23 17.13
CA PRO A 68 9.53 -2.77 18.45
C PRO A 68 11.02 -2.40 18.61
N THR A 69 11.90 -2.73 17.66
CA THR A 69 13.35 -2.77 17.95
C THR A 69 14.29 -2.33 16.83
N ALA A 70 13.79 -1.92 15.65
CA ALA A 70 14.68 -1.61 14.54
C ALA A 70 14.33 -0.26 13.90
N LEU A 71 15.15 0.73 14.23
CA LEU A 71 15.23 2.01 13.53
C LEU A 71 15.77 1.76 12.13
N ASP A 72 15.03 2.17 11.12
CA ASP A 72 15.52 2.28 9.76
C ASP A 72 15.79 3.76 9.46
N ARG A 73 17.04 4.08 9.11
CA ARG A 73 17.51 5.43 8.80
C ARG A 73 17.57 5.70 7.29
N GLY A 74 16.98 4.83 6.47
CA GLY A 74 16.85 5.07 5.05
C GLY A 74 16.01 6.31 4.76
N ALA A 75 16.26 6.97 3.62
CA ALA A 75 15.37 7.99 3.10
C ALA A 75 13.98 7.39 2.83
N SER A 76 12.93 8.15 3.06
CA SER A 76 11.55 7.69 2.84
C SER A 76 11.26 7.52 1.35
N PRO A 77 10.96 6.31 0.85
CA PRO A 77 10.63 6.10 -0.55
C PRO A 77 9.28 6.73 -0.92
N VAL A 78 9.22 7.34 -2.11
CA VAL A 78 8.02 8.03 -2.62
C VAL A 78 7.66 7.51 -4.01
N MET A 79 6.38 7.19 -4.22
CA MET A 79 5.81 6.89 -5.53
C MET A 79 4.71 7.90 -5.85
N ARG A 80 4.77 8.52 -7.02
CA ARG A 80 3.74 9.46 -7.51
C ARG A 80 2.96 8.83 -8.65
N ASN A 81 1.66 9.07 -8.70
CA ASN A 81 0.75 8.54 -9.71
C ASN A 81 0.81 6.99 -9.77
N PRO A 82 0.47 6.27 -8.68
CA PRO A 82 0.53 4.80 -8.64
C PRO A 82 -0.35 4.16 -9.72
N LEU A 83 -1.42 4.84 -10.15
CA LEU A 83 -2.33 4.39 -11.20
C LEU A 83 -1.67 4.26 -12.58
N THR A 84 -0.64 5.06 -12.86
CA THR A 84 -0.01 5.15 -14.19
C THR A 84 1.45 4.72 -14.21
N GLN A 85 1.94 4.11 -13.12
CA GLN A 85 3.30 3.55 -13.08
C GLN A 85 3.53 2.58 -14.26
N GLY A 86 4.62 2.82 -14.99
CA GLY A 86 5.15 1.95 -16.05
C GLY A 86 6.44 1.23 -15.62
N ALA A 87 6.99 0.42 -16.53
CA ALA A 87 8.10 -0.50 -16.28
C ALA A 87 7.83 -1.43 -15.08
N LEU A 88 6.72 -2.17 -15.17
CA LEU A 88 6.34 -3.17 -14.18
C LEU A 88 7.20 -4.42 -14.34
N VAL A 89 7.56 -5.03 -13.22
CA VAL A 89 8.19 -6.35 -13.20
C VAL A 89 7.10 -7.40 -13.37
N ASP A 90 7.29 -8.32 -14.31
CA ASP A 90 6.44 -9.51 -14.44
C ASP A 90 6.74 -10.48 -13.29
N TRP A 91 5.71 -10.81 -12.51
CA TRP A 91 5.78 -11.73 -11.39
C TRP A 91 5.16 -13.09 -11.72
N GLY A 92 4.71 -13.28 -12.96
CA GLY A 92 4.22 -14.54 -13.49
C GLY A 92 2.76 -14.82 -13.13
N PRO A 93 2.28 -16.03 -13.50
CA PRO A 93 0.91 -16.43 -13.26
C PRO A 93 0.62 -16.70 -11.78
N VAL A 94 -0.63 -16.47 -11.37
CA VAL A 94 -1.12 -16.93 -10.07
C VAL A 94 -1.10 -18.48 -10.04
N PRO A 95 -0.46 -19.11 -9.04
CA PRO A 95 -0.26 -20.57 -9.03
C PRO A 95 -1.48 -21.38 -8.60
N THR A 96 -2.51 -20.74 -8.03
CA THR A 96 -3.67 -21.39 -7.40
C THR A 96 -4.98 -21.19 -8.17
N MET A 97 -4.89 -21.11 -9.50
CA MET A 97 -6.05 -20.91 -10.39
C MET A 97 -7.12 -21.98 -10.21
N ILE A 98 -8.37 -21.54 -10.26
CA ILE A 98 -9.57 -22.35 -10.41
C ILE A 98 -10.11 -22.20 -11.83
N GLU A 99 -10.15 -20.97 -12.36
CA GLU A 99 -10.60 -20.66 -13.72
C GLU A 99 -9.78 -19.52 -14.34
N GLY A 100 -9.40 -19.68 -15.62
CA GLY A 100 -8.61 -18.71 -16.37
C GLY A 100 -7.11 -18.76 -16.02
N GLN A 101 -6.41 -17.68 -16.36
CA GLN A 101 -4.98 -17.51 -16.07
C GLN A 101 -4.69 -16.06 -15.71
N SER A 102 -4.76 -15.74 -14.41
CA SER A 102 -4.36 -14.43 -13.90
C SER A 102 -2.83 -14.30 -13.95
N LEU A 103 -2.33 -13.22 -14.55
CA LEU A 103 -0.93 -12.83 -14.56
C LEU A 103 -0.73 -11.66 -13.59
N THR A 104 0.37 -11.70 -12.84
CA THR A 104 0.70 -10.69 -11.85
C THR A 104 1.91 -9.87 -12.28
N SER A 105 1.89 -8.58 -11.96
CA SER A 105 3.02 -7.69 -12.17
C SER A 105 3.01 -6.57 -11.14
N GLY A 106 4.12 -5.86 -10.99
CA GLY A 106 4.16 -4.77 -10.03
C GLY A 106 5.47 -4.03 -9.94
N LYS A 107 5.58 -3.20 -8.90
CA LYS A 107 6.76 -2.41 -8.62
C LYS A 107 6.89 -2.23 -7.11
N LEU A 108 8.06 -2.62 -6.59
CA LEU A 108 8.42 -2.40 -5.20
C LEU A 108 8.70 -0.93 -4.95
N LEU A 109 8.16 -0.41 -3.86
CA LEU A 109 8.48 0.91 -3.31
C LEU A 109 9.50 0.78 -2.17
N HIS A 110 9.31 -0.18 -1.28
CA HIS A 110 10.21 -0.46 -0.17
C HIS A 110 10.21 -1.96 0.15
N LYS A 111 11.35 -2.45 0.64
CA LYS A 111 11.48 -3.79 1.22
C LYS A 111 12.40 -3.72 2.44
N GLY A 112 11.82 -3.89 3.63
CA GLY A 112 12.56 -3.79 4.88
C GLY A 112 13.55 -4.95 5.08
N PRO A 113 14.64 -4.75 5.83
CA PRO A 113 15.61 -5.81 6.10
C PRO A 113 14.99 -6.90 7.00
N GLY A 114 15.39 -8.16 6.78
CA GLY A 114 14.95 -9.30 7.59
C GLY A 114 13.50 -9.75 7.34
N GLY A 115 12.92 -9.40 6.18
CA GLY A 115 11.53 -9.74 5.86
C GLY A 115 10.50 -8.83 6.53
N ARG A 116 10.95 -7.68 7.06
CA ARG A 116 10.06 -6.61 7.52
C ARG A 116 9.35 -5.95 6.34
N SER A 117 8.27 -5.23 6.65
CA SER A 117 7.38 -4.47 5.76
C SER A 117 7.84 -4.36 4.29
N GLU A 118 7.03 -4.89 3.39
CA GLU A 118 7.18 -4.68 1.94
C GLU A 118 6.04 -3.79 1.45
N THR A 119 6.35 -2.76 0.66
CA THR A 119 5.34 -1.87 0.07
C THR A 119 5.55 -1.71 -1.43
N GLY A 120 4.47 -1.46 -2.16
CA GLY A 120 4.54 -1.28 -3.60
C GLY A 120 3.17 -1.19 -4.27
N ILE A 121 3.18 -1.43 -5.58
CA ILE A 121 1.97 -1.66 -6.36
C ILE A 121 1.95 -3.08 -6.91
N TRP A 122 0.75 -3.66 -6.95
CA TRP A 122 0.47 -4.96 -7.53
C TRP A 122 -0.68 -4.84 -8.53
N ILE A 123 -0.52 -5.49 -9.68
CA ILE A 123 -1.47 -5.54 -10.79
C ILE A 123 -1.78 -7.01 -11.06
N CYS A 124 -3.04 -7.32 -11.36
CA CYS A 124 -3.42 -8.67 -11.73
C CYS A 124 -4.54 -8.71 -12.76
N THR A 125 -4.37 -9.55 -13.79
CA THR A 125 -5.35 -9.72 -14.88
C THR A 125 -6.53 -10.62 -14.44
N PRO A 126 -7.66 -10.57 -15.15
CA PRO A 126 -8.85 -11.36 -14.82
C PRO A 126 -8.61 -12.86 -14.67
N GLY A 127 -9.38 -13.48 -13.77
CA GLY A 127 -9.32 -14.90 -13.42
C GLY A 127 -9.92 -15.17 -12.04
N TYR A 128 -10.01 -16.45 -11.67
CA TYR A 128 -10.57 -16.90 -10.39
C TYR A 128 -9.66 -17.94 -9.73
N TRP A 129 -9.31 -17.75 -8.46
CA TRP A 129 -8.28 -18.56 -7.79
C TRP A 129 -8.47 -18.65 -6.27
N ASN A 130 -7.85 -19.66 -5.66
CA ASN A 130 -7.80 -19.82 -4.20
C ASN A 130 -6.77 -18.85 -3.61
N CYS A 131 -7.22 -18.00 -2.69
CA CYS A 131 -6.41 -16.95 -2.07
C CYS A 131 -6.08 -17.31 -0.62
N HIS A 132 -4.79 -17.37 -0.30
CA HIS A 132 -4.28 -17.47 1.06
C HIS A 132 -3.30 -16.33 1.29
N VAL A 133 -3.66 -15.43 2.21
CA VAL A 133 -2.84 -14.30 2.61
C VAL A 133 -1.93 -14.76 3.75
N THR A 134 -0.63 -14.87 3.50
CA THR A 134 0.33 -15.49 4.44
C THR A 134 0.93 -14.53 5.47
N SER A 135 0.64 -13.24 5.32
CA SER A 135 1.15 -12.11 6.11
C SER A 135 0.07 -11.02 6.17
N ASP A 136 0.09 -10.15 7.19
CA ASP A 136 -0.91 -9.08 7.26
C ASP A 136 -0.77 -8.17 6.03
N GLU A 137 -1.86 -7.95 5.29
CA GLU A 137 -1.83 -7.18 4.05
C GLU A 137 -2.85 -6.05 4.06
N TYR A 138 -2.35 -4.82 3.96
CA TYR A 138 -3.15 -3.65 3.62
C TYR A 138 -3.18 -3.45 2.11
N CYS A 139 -4.36 -3.12 1.58
CA CYS A 139 -4.59 -2.83 0.18
C CYS A 139 -5.41 -1.55 0.03
N HIS A 140 -4.93 -0.63 -0.82
CA HIS A 140 -5.77 0.40 -1.44
C HIS A 140 -5.93 0.06 -2.91
N PHE A 141 -7.14 -0.33 -3.30
CA PHE A 141 -7.49 -0.67 -4.68
C PHE A 141 -7.77 0.61 -5.46
N ILE A 142 -6.95 0.88 -6.47
CA ILE A 142 -6.99 2.13 -7.25
C ILE A 142 -7.52 1.94 -8.67
N ALA A 143 -7.67 0.69 -9.12
CA ALA A 143 -8.28 0.35 -10.41
C ALA A 143 -8.83 -1.08 -10.42
N GLY A 144 -9.76 -1.33 -11.34
CA GLY A 144 -10.34 -2.65 -11.63
C GLY A 144 -11.52 -3.02 -10.75
N ARG A 145 -11.96 -4.27 -10.91
CA ARG A 145 -13.09 -4.87 -10.18
C ARG A 145 -12.72 -6.30 -9.81
N CYS A 146 -12.88 -6.63 -8.54
CA CYS A 146 -12.72 -7.99 -8.04
C CYS A 146 -13.65 -8.26 -6.86
N THR A 147 -13.86 -9.55 -6.56
CA THR A 147 -14.59 -10.01 -5.38
C THR A 147 -13.71 -10.98 -4.61
N TYR A 148 -13.47 -10.68 -3.34
CA TYR A 148 -12.88 -11.62 -2.38
C TYR A 148 -14.00 -12.31 -1.60
N THR A 149 -13.97 -13.63 -1.51
CA THR A 149 -14.93 -14.41 -0.70
C THR A 149 -14.17 -15.24 0.33
N HIS A 150 -14.33 -14.92 1.61
CA HIS A 150 -13.72 -15.64 2.72
C HIS A 150 -14.35 -17.05 2.87
N GLU A 151 -13.63 -18.00 3.48
CA GLU A 151 -14.14 -19.36 3.74
C GLU A 151 -15.43 -19.38 4.59
N SER A 152 -15.70 -18.33 5.39
CA SER A 152 -16.97 -18.18 6.12
C SER A 152 -18.17 -17.84 5.22
N GLY A 153 -17.93 -17.47 3.95
CA GLY A 153 -18.93 -16.96 3.02
C GLY A 153 -19.06 -15.43 3.01
N GLU A 154 -18.32 -14.71 3.85
CA GLU A 154 -18.26 -13.24 3.79
C GLU A 154 -17.62 -12.79 2.46
N THR A 155 -18.20 -11.76 1.85
CA THR A 155 -17.73 -11.22 0.57
C THR A 155 -17.30 -9.77 0.71
N ILE A 156 -16.19 -9.42 0.06
CA ILE A 156 -15.69 -8.06 -0.07
C ILE A 156 -15.68 -7.74 -1.56
N GLU A 157 -16.59 -6.88 -1.99
CA GLU A 157 -16.59 -6.37 -3.36
C GLU A 157 -15.62 -5.18 -3.46
N ILE A 158 -14.70 -5.27 -4.42
CA ILE A 158 -13.66 -4.28 -4.65
C ILE A 158 -13.97 -3.48 -5.91
N ARG A 159 -13.91 -2.17 -5.75
CA ARG A 159 -13.91 -1.15 -6.81
C ARG A 159 -12.78 -0.14 -6.55
N PRO A 160 -12.46 0.78 -7.48
CA PRO A 160 -11.51 1.86 -7.20
C PRO A 160 -11.91 2.64 -5.93
N ASP A 161 -10.92 3.06 -5.16
CA ASP A 161 -11.02 3.68 -3.84
C ASP A 161 -11.55 2.77 -2.72
N THR A 162 -11.54 1.44 -2.93
CA THR A 162 -11.76 0.49 -1.84
C THR A 162 -10.49 0.27 -1.04
N VAL A 163 -10.59 0.32 0.29
CA VAL A 163 -9.51 -0.05 1.20
C VAL A 163 -9.89 -1.34 1.90
N ALA A 164 -9.00 -2.33 1.87
CA ALA A 164 -9.20 -3.58 2.60
C ALA A 164 -7.94 -3.94 3.40
N PHE A 165 -8.17 -4.63 4.51
CA PHE A 165 -7.11 -5.26 5.28
C PHE A 165 -7.41 -6.74 5.35
N PHE A 166 -6.44 -7.56 4.92
CA PHE A 166 -6.50 -9.01 5.02
C PHE A 166 -5.54 -9.43 6.13
N PRO A 167 -6.06 -9.97 7.26
CA PRO A 167 -5.19 -10.47 8.30
C PRO A 167 -4.38 -11.66 7.77
N LYS A 168 -3.22 -11.90 8.38
CA LYS A 168 -2.46 -13.13 8.19
C LYS A 168 -3.38 -14.34 8.36
N ASP A 169 -3.21 -15.30 7.47
CA ASP A 169 -4.00 -16.52 7.35
C ASP A 169 -5.47 -16.31 6.94
N TRP A 170 -5.81 -15.13 6.40
CA TRP A 170 -7.06 -14.98 5.66
C TRP A 170 -7.06 -15.93 4.46
N LYS A 171 -8.14 -16.70 4.34
CA LYS A 171 -8.31 -17.70 3.28
C LYS A 171 -9.67 -17.57 2.62
N GLY A 172 -9.68 -17.86 1.33
CA GLY A 172 -10.90 -17.78 0.54
C GLY A 172 -10.60 -17.87 -0.94
N THR A 173 -11.39 -17.17 -1.73
CA THR A 173 -11.20 -17.07 -3.17
C THR A 173 -11.17 -15.62 -3.61
N CYS A 174 -10.49 -15.36 -4.71
CA CYS A 174 -10.47 -14.07 -5.37
C CYS A 174 -10.91 -14.25 -6.82
N ARG A 175 -11.93 -13.51 -7.24
CA ARG A 175 -12.36 -13.39 -8.63
C ARG A 175 -12.05 -11.99 -9.10
N ILE A 176 -11.24 -11.85 -10.14
CA ILE A 176 -10.94 -10.58 -10.78
C ILE A 176 -11.71 -10.52 -12.09
N GLU A 177 -12.66 -9.59 -12.20
CA GLU A 177 -13.45 -9.38 -13.41
C GLU A 177 -12.82 -8.37 -14.37
N GLU A 178 -12.12 -7.36 -13.83
CA GLU A 178 -11.42 -6.34 -14.61
C GLU A 178 -10.00 -6.18 -14.04
N THR A 179 -8.98 -6.05 -14.91
CA THR A 179 -7.58 -5.93 -14.49
C THR A 179 -7.45 -4.94 -13.35
N MET A 180 -6.98 -5.45 -12.22
CA MET A 180 -6.99 -4.70 -10.98
C MET A 180 -5.61 -4.13 -10.67
N ARG A 181 -5.57 -3.03 -9.91
CA ARG A 181 -4.34 -2.44 -9.39
C ARG A 181 -4.54 -2.02 -7.94
N LYS A 182 -3.58 -2.36 -7.07
CA LYS A 182 -3.57 -1.93 -5.67
C LYS A 182 -2.22 -1.37 -5.25
N VAL A 183 -2.25 -0.36 -4.38
CA VAL A 183 -1.12 -0.03 -3.49
C VAL A 183 -1.21 -0.99 -2.30
N TYR A 184 -0.08 -1.56 -1.89
CA TYR A 184 -0.07 -2.55 -0.82
C TYR A 184 1.02 -2.30 0.22
N MET A 185 0.78 -2.85 1.41
CA MET A 185 1.80 -3.12 2.43
C MET A 185 1.59 -4.52 2.99
N ILE A 186 2.65 -5.33 3.01
CA ILE A 186 2.68 -6.67 3.61
C ILE A 186 3.63 -6.66 4.81
N ARG A 187 3.23 -7.24 5.96
CA ARG A 187 4.08 -7.34 7.17
C ARG A 187 3.92 -8.62 7.97
#